data_AF-A0A1F4YR25-F1
#
_entry.id   AF-A0A1F4YR25-F1
#
_cell.length_a   1.000
_cell.length_b   1.000
_cell.length_c   1.000
_cell.angle_alpha   90.00
_cell.angle_beta   90.00
_cell.angle_gamma   90.00
#
_symmetry.space_group_name_H-M   'P 1'
#
loop_
_entity.id
_entity.type
_entity.pdbx_description
1 polymer ?
#
loop_
_entity_poly.entity_id
_entity_poly.type
_entity_poly.pdbx_seq_one_letter_code
_entity_poly.pdbx_strand_id
1 'polypeptide(L)'
;MPFKTPLGGHELPHDKDVLTPEEQELMRKLAQKVVDWQMTVPAILFLESTKPLSYIGTQVMVFFEPFVSAIFDVKDYNLFRQMMENRDNVERLLQKIEELDAIQQEKEREQKRLLKADRKAGHKRSIWRWLFGR
;
A
#
# COMPACT_ATOMS: atom_id res chain seq x y z
N MET A 1 -20.46 -5.37 54.79
CA MET A 1 -21.10 -5.32 53.46
C MET A 1 -20.07 -4.87 52.42
N PRO A 2 -20.07 -5.45 51.21
CA PRO A 2 -18.99 -5.30 50.24
C PRO A 2 -19.21 -4.09 49.33
N PHE A 3 -18.17 -3.29 49.10
CA PHE A 3 -18.09 -2.44 47.91
C PHE A 3 -17.33 -3.24 46.85
N LYS A 4 -18.08 -3.90 45.96
CA LYS A 4 -17.51 -4.47 44.73
C LYS A 4 -17.31 -3.32 43.75
N THR A 5 -16.07 -2.91 43.53
CA THR A 5 -15.72 -2.18 42.32
C THR A 5 -15.84 -3.16 41.15
N PRO A 6 -16.62 -2.88 40.09
CA PRO A 6 -16.55 -3.67 38.87
C PRO A 6 -15.29 -3.22 38.14
N LEU A 7 -14.13 -3.79 38.49
CA LEU A 7 -12.98 -3.82 37.59
C LEU A 7 -13.28 -4.85 36.50
N GLY A 8 -14.22 -4.46 35.64
CA GLY A 8 -14.65 -5.17 34.44
C GLY A 8 -14.29 -4.33 33.24
N GLY A 9 -13.03 -4.46 32.85
CA GLY A 9 -12.45 -3.88 31.66
C GLY A 9 -11.06 -4.46 31.57
N HIS A 10 -10.97 -5.70 31.08
CA HIS A 10 -9.70 -6.23 30.58
C HIS A 10 -9.26 -5.29 29.46
N GLU A 11 -8.55 -4.22 29.79
CA GLU A 11 -7.59 -3.64 28.86
C GLU A 11 -6.53 -4.72 28.70
N LEU A 12 -6.73 -5.56 27.67
CA LEU A 12 -5.69 -6.43 27.20
C LEU A 12 -4.47 -5.53 26.95
N PRO A 13 -3.27 -5.91 27.40
CA PRO A 13 -2.08 -5.21 26.99
C PRO A 13 -2.05 -5.26 25.46
N HIS A 14 -2.34 -4.13 24.81
CA HIS A 14 -2.07 -3.97 23.40
C HIS A 14 -0.56 -3.99 23.30
N ASP A 15 -0.04 -5.18 22.99
CA ASP A 15 1.28 -5.32 22.44
C ASP A 15 1.30 -4.39 21.22
N LYS A 16 1.96 -3.23 21.36
CA LYS A 16 1.97 -2.17 20.33
C LYS A 16 2.57 -2.64 19.00
N ASP A 17 3.10 -3.86 19.01
CA ASP A 17 3.78 -4.53 17.92
C ASP A 17 2.82 -5.30 17.00
N VAL A 18 1.54 -5.49 17.36
CA VAL A 18 0.60 -6.27 16.54
C VAL A 18 -0.58 -5.42 16.07
N LEU A 19 -0.65 -5.21 14.75
CA LEU A 19 -1.78 -4.54 14.10
C LEU A 19 -3.07 -5.37 14.23
N THR A 20 -4.16 -4.69 14.57
CA THR A 20 -5.52 -5.25 14.51
C THR A 20 -5.92 -5.58 13.06
N PRO A 21 -6.93 -6.44 12.84
CA PRO A 21 -7.40 -6.75 11.49
C PRO A 21 -7.83 -5.52 10.68
N GLU A 22 -8.42 -4.52 11.34
CA GLU A 22 -8.85 -3.28 10.71
C GLU A 22 -7.65 -2.44 10.25
N GLU A 23 -6.63 -2.31 11.09
CA GLU A 23 -5.40 -1.61 10.75
C GLU A 23 -4.62 -2.31 9.64
N GLN A 24 -4.58 -3.65 9.64
CA GLN A 24 -3.96 -4.43 8.56
C GLN A 24 -4.66 -4.20 7.22
N GLU A 25 -6.00 -4.21 7.21
CA GLU A 25 -6.78 -3.96 6.01
C GLU A 25 -6.59 -2.53 5.50
N LEU A 26 -6.59 -1.55 6.41
CA LEU A 26 -6.31 -0.16 6.07
C LEU A 26 -4.91 0.00 5.47
N MET A 27 -3.88 -0.58 6.11
CA MET A 27 -2.50 -0.55 5.60
C MET A 27 -2.42 -1.15 4.19
N ARG A 28 -3.05 -2.30 3.96
CA ARG A 28 -3.10 -2.95 2.65
C ARG A 28 -3.79 -2.07 1.61
N LYS A 29 -4.93 -1.47 1.95
CA LYS A 29 -5.69 -0.55 1.08
C LYS A 29 -4.84 0.65 0.68
N LEU A 30 -4.10 1.24 1.62
CA LEU A 30 -3.21 2.37 1.37
C LEU A 30 -2.05 2.03 0.47
N ALA A 31 -1.34 0.94 0.78
CA ALA A 31 -0.23 0.47 -0.05
C ALA A 31 -0.70 0.17 -1.48
N GLN A 32 -1.87 -0.45 -1.64
CA GLN A 32 -2.43 -0.72 -2.96
C GLN A 32 -2.74 0.57 -3.73
N LYS A 33 -3.34 1.59 -3.09
CA LYS A 33 -3.62 2.88 -3.73
C LYS A 33 -2.35 3.58 -4.20
N VAL A 34 -1.28 3.53 -3.40
CA VAL A 34 0.03 4.09 -3.77
C VAL A 34 0.56 3.43 -5.05
N VAL A 35 0.51 2.09 -5.13
CA VAL A 35 0.99 1.33 -6.29
C VAL A 35 0.08 1.56 -7.52
N ASP A 36 -1.23 1.52 -7.35
CA ASP A 36 -2.21 1.75 -8.42
C ASP A 36 -2.04 3.13 -9.08
N TRP A 37 -1.65 4.12 -8.29
CA TRP A 37 -1.38 5.49 -8.76
C TRP A 37 0.05 5.72 -9.22
N GLN A 38 0.88 4.67 -9.27
CA GLN A 38 2.30 4.75 -9.65
C GLN A 38 3.10 5.74 -8.76
N MET A 39 2.72 5.83 -7.48
CA MET A 39 3.34 6.72 -6.49
C MET A 39 4.32 6.00 -5.55
N THR A 40 4.71 4.77 -5.85
CA THR A 40 5.64 3.96 -5.03
C THR A 40 6.91 4.74 -4.66
N VAL A 41 7.61 5.30 -5.65
CA VAL A 41 8.87 6.03 -5.45
C VAL A 41 8.72 7.28 -4.56
N PRO A 42 7.82 8.24 -4.87
CA PRO A 42 7.64 9.41 -4.01
C PRO A 42 7.11 9.04 -2.61
N ALA A 43 6.30 7.99 -2.47
CA ALA A 43 5.82 7.52 -1.18
C ALA A 43 6.95 6.95 -0.31
N ILE A 44 7.82 6.11 -0.86
CA ILE A 44 8.98 5.57 -0.13
C ILE A 44 9.91 6.71 0.30
N LEU A 45 10.23 7.64 -0.60
CA LEU A 45 11.07 8.79 -0.27
C LEU A 45 10.47 9.63 0.86
N PHE A 46 9.16 9.88 0.82
CA PHE A 46 8.45 10.60 1.86
C PHE A 46 8.50 9.86 3.20
N LEU A 47 8.17 8.56 3.23
CA LEU A 47 8.16 7.75 4.45
C LEU A 47 9.57 7.58 5.07
N GLU A 48 10.61 7.45 4.25
CA GLU A 48 12.00 7.46 4.73
C GLU A 48 12.39 8.81 5.33
N SER A 49 11.90 9.91 4.74
CA SER A 49 12.17 11.26 5.23
C SER A 49 11.47 11.58 6.55
N THR A 50 10.38 10.88 6.89
CA THR A 50 9.69 11.07 8.18
C THR A 50 10.31 10.26 9.31
N LYS A 51 11.12 9.22 9.03
CA LYS A 51 11.85 8.45 10.08
C LYS A 51 12.72 9.33 11.00
N PRO A 52 13.41 10.39 10.52
CA PRO A 52 14.17 11.31 11.37
C PRO A 52 13.38 12.53 11.91
N LEU A 53 12.14 12.81 11.46
CA LEU A 53 11.47 14.09 11.72
C LEU A 53 10.17 13.96 12.51
N SER A 54 10.19 14.37 13.78
CA SER A 54 9.01 14.39 14.67
C SER A 54 7.97 15.50 14.38
N TYR A 55 8.05 16.27 13.27
CA TYR A 55 7.34 17.56 13.19
C TYR A 55 6.73 18.00 11.84
N ILE A 56 6.51 17.11 10.86
CA ILE A 56 5.84 17.48 9.58
C ILE A 56 4.37 17.00 9.50
N GLY A 57 3.75 16.61 10.61
CA GLY A 57 2.38 16.09 10.59
C GLY A 57 1.33 17.09 10.06
N THR A 58 1.43 18.37 10.43
CA THR A 58 0.37 19.36 10.15
C THR A 58 0.39 19.89 8.72
N GLN A 59 1.56 20.16 8.13
CA GLN A 59 1.66 20.73 6.78
C GLN A 59 1.43 19.69 5.67
N VAL A 60 1.80 18.44 5.94
CA VAL A 60 1.54 17.31 5.04
C VAL A 60 0.05 17.11 4.86
N MET A 61 -0.74 17.18 5.93
CA MET A 61 -2.18 16.95 5.86
C MET A 61 -2.92 18.01 5.03
N VAL A 62 -2.48 19.28 5.06
CA VAL A 62 -3.05 20.34 4.21
C VAL A 62 -2.67 20.13 2.74
N PHE A 63 -1.41 19.75 2.45
CA PHE A 63 -0.99 19.46 1.08
C PHE A 63 -1.73 18.25 0.48
N PHE A 64 -2.01 17.23 1.29
CA PHE A 64 -2.68 16.01 0.83
C PHE A 64 -4.21 16.05 0.93
N GLU A 65 -4.83 17.11 1.43
CA GLU A 65 -6.29 17.26 1.58
C GLU A 65 -7.11 16.79 0.35
N PRO A 66 -6.80 17.20 -0.91
CA PRO A 66 -7.56 16.75 -2.08
C PRO A 66 -7.43 15.24 -2.37
N PHE A 67 -6.37 14.60 -1.89
CA PHE A 67 -6.12 13.17 -2.06
C PHE A 67 -6.66 12.35 -0.89
N VAL A 68 -6.65 12.90 0.33
CA VAL A 68 -7.12 12.22 1.55
C VAL A 68 -8.55 11.74 1.38
N SER A 69 -9.46 12.58 0.88
CA SER A 69 -10.87 12.23 0.65
C SER A 69 -11.08 11.13 -0.40
N ALA A 70 -10.10 10.90 -1.30
CA ALA A 70 -10.17 9.85 -2.31
C ALA A 70 -9.66 8.48 -1.79
N ILE A 71 -8.97 8.49 -0.64
CA ILE A 71 -8.31 7.33 -0.04
C ILE A 71 -9.02 6.90 1.25
N PHE A 72 -9.40 7.88 2.07
CA PHE A 72 -9.89 7.74 3.43
C PHE A 72 -11.32 8.25 3.57
N ASP A 73 -12.15 7.50 4.29
CA ASP A 73 -13.27 8.10 5.01
C ASP A 73 -12.79 8.66 6.35
N VAL A 74 -13.65 9.41 7.06
CA VAL A 74 -13.29 10.05 8.34
C VAL A 74 -12.82 9.03 9.39
N LYS A 75 -13.33 7.79 9.32
CA LYS A 75 -12.97 6.73 10.26
C LYS A 75 -11.57 6.19 9.94
N ASP A 76 -11.30 5.87 8.69
CA ASP A 76 -10.01 5.38 8.20
C ASP A 76 -8.90 6.41 8.47
N TYR A 77 -9.20 7.71 8.35
CA TYR A 77 -8.22 8.78 8.62
C TYR A 77 -7.76 8.82 10.09
N ASN A 78 -8.70 8.70 11.04
CA ASN A 78 -8.37 8.70 12.47
C ASN A 78 -7.56 7.46 12.85
N LEU A 79 -7.92 6.31 12.29
CA LEU A 79 -7.18 5.07 12.50
C LEU A 79 -5.77 5.17 11.93
N PHE A 80 -5.64 5.68 10.70
CA PHE A 80 -4.33 5.93 10.08
C PHE A 80 -3.46 6.86 10.91
N ARG A 81 -4.01 7.97 11.41
CA ARG A 81 -3.28 8.91 12.27
C ARG A 81 -2.72 8.20 13.51
N GLN A 82 -3.53 7.37 14.18
CA GLN A 82 -3.10 6.60 15.36
C GLN A 82 -2.01 5.58 15.00
N MET A 83 -2.19 4.85 13.89
CA MET A 83 -1.21 3.88 13.41
C MET A 83 0.17 4.52 13.16
N MET A 84 0.20 5.70 12.54
CA MET A 84 1.44 6.39 12.16
C MET A 84 2.19 7.04 13.34
N GLU A 85 1.62 7.07 14.54
CA GLU A 85 2.35 7.45 15.76
C GLU A 85 3.41 6.38 16.13
N ASN A 86 3.22 5.13 15.69
CA ASN A 86 4.21 4.07 15.86
C ASN A 86 5.14 4.00 14.63
N ARG A 87 6.45 4.17 14.86
CA ARG A 87 7.48 4.08 13.83
C ARG A 87 7.51 2.70 13.14
N ASP A 88 7.20 1.63 13.86
CA ASP A 88 7.18 0.29 13.27
C ASP A 88 6.03 0.13 12.26
N ASN A 89 4.94 0.86 12.43
CA ASN A 89 3.84 0.87 11.46
C ASN A 89 4.20 1.65 10.20
N VAL A 90 5.03 2.69 10.31
CA VAL A 90 5.59 3.41 9.15
C VAL A 90 6.49 2.46 8.34
N GLU A 91 7.33 1.69 9.02
CA GLU A 91 8.19 0.68 8.38
C GLU A 91 7.36 -0.43 7.72
N ARG A 92 6.33 -0.94 8.40
CA ARG A 92 5.40 -1.93 7.83
C ARG A 92 4.68 -1.40 6.59
N LEU A 93 4.26 -0.13 6.59
CA LEU A 93 3.63 0.50 5.43
C LEU A 93 4.60 0.59 4.25
N LEU A 94 5.84 1.02 4.50
CA LEU A 94 6.89 1.08 3.49
C LEU A 94 7.14 -0.30 2.85
N GLN A 95 7.37 -1.31 3.68
CA GLN A 95 7.58 -2.69 3.20
C GLN A 95 6.38 -3.21 2.41
N LYS A 96 5.16 -2.87 2.84
CA LYS A 96 3.95 -3.30 2.12
C LYS A 96 3.81 -2.63 0.76
N ILE A 97 4.21 -1.36 0.63
CA ILE A 97 4.27 -0.65 -0.65
C ILE A 97 5.28 -1.33 -1.58
N GLU A 98 6.48 -1.64 -1.10
CA GLU A 98 7.51 -2.33 -1.88
C GLU A 98 7.08 -3.72 -2.35
N GLU A 99 6.46 -4.51 -1.47
CA GLU A 99 5.93 -5.83 -1.79
C GLU A 99 4.90 -5.76 -2.93
N LEU A 100 3.92 -4.87 -2.82
CA LEU A 100 2.85 -4.73 -3.82
C LEU A 100 3.38 -4.17 -5.15
N ASP A 101 4.33 -3.24 -5.13
CA ASP A 101 4.96 -2.72 -6.33
C ASP A 101 5.73 -3.81 -7.07
N ALA A 102 6.50 -4.64 -6.36
CA ALA A 102 7.21 -5.77 -6.95
C ALA A 102 6.25 -6.75 -7.65
N ILE A 103 5.14 -7.08 -7.01
CA ILE A 103 4.08 -7.93 -7.59
C ILE A 103 3.49 -7.28 -8.85
N GLN A 104 3.21 -5.97 -8.82
CA GLN A 104 2.66 -5.24 -9.97
C GLN A 104 3.64 -5.21 -11.15
N GLN A 105 4.92 -4.94 -10.88
CA GLN A 105 5.98 -4.95 -11.89
C GLN A 105 6.16 -6.32 -12.54
N GLU A 106 6.06 -7.40 -11.77
CA GLU A 106 6.13 -8.76 -12.31
C GLU A 106 4.96 -9.05 -13.27
N LYS A 107 3.73 -8.73 -12.87
CA LYS A 107 2.53 -8.87 -13.71
C LYS A 107 2.67 -8.11 -15.02
N GLU A 108 3.12 -6.86 -14.97
CA GLU A 108 3.32 -6.05 -16.17
C GLU A 108 4.40 -6.62 -17.10
N ARG A 109 5.50 -7.14 -16.52
CA ARG A 109 6.59 -7.78 -17.28
C ARG A 109 6.09 -9.05 -17.96
N GLU A 110 5.30 -9.87 -17.27
CA GLU A 110 4.71 -11.08 -17.82
C GLU A 110 3.75 -10.75 -18.97
N GLN A 111 2.83 -9.81 -18.77
CA GLN A 111 1.94 -9.34 -19.84
C GLN A 111 2.71 -8.83 -21.06
N LYS A 112 3.75 -8.01 -20.86
CA LYS A 112 4.62 -7.53 -21.95
C LYS A 112 5.34 -8.69 -22.65
N ARG A 113 5.71 -9.77 -21.96
CA ARG A 113 6.32 -10.98 -22.55
C ARG A 113 5.33 -11.76 -23.40
N LEU A 114 4.12 -11.99 -22.89
CA LEU A 114 3.04 -12.68 -23.62
C LEU A 114 2.67 -11.91 -24.89
N LEU A 115 2.43 -10.60 -24.79
CA LEU A 115 2.15 -9.74 -25.94
C LEU A 115 3.26 -9.78 -27.01
N LYS A 116 4.54 -9.82 -26.58
CA LYS A 116 5.68 -9.95 -27.50
C LYS A 116 5.75 -11.34 -28.15
N ALA A 117 5.42 -12.40 -27.42
CA ALA A 117 5.40 -13.76 -27.95
C ALA A 117 4.29 -13.93 -29.01
N ASP A 118 3.08 -13.44 -28.74
CA ASP A 118 1.95 -13.47 -29.66
C ASP A 118 2.23 -12.68 -30.94
N ARG A 119 2.80 -11.47 -30.81
CA ARG A 119 3.22 -10.66 -31.96
C ARG A 119 4.24 -11.40 -32.84
N LYS A 120 5.24 -12.04 -32.24
CA LYS A 120 6.25 -12.83 -32.97
C LYS A 120 5.63 -14.05 -33.66
N ALA A 121 4.73 -14.77 -32.98
CA ALA A 121 4.04 -15.92 -33.55
C ALA A 121 3.15 -15.53 -34.73
N GLY A 122 2.39 -14.43 -34.60
CA GLY A 122 1.57 -13.87 -35.68
C GLY A 122 2.41 -13.42 -36.87
N HIS A 123 3.51 -12.72 -36.62
CA HIS A 123 4.45 -12.30 -37.67
C HIS A 123 5.05 -13.50 -38.40
N LYS A 124 5.51 -14.52 -37.65
CA LYS A 124 6.01 -15.78 -38.22
C LYS A 124 4.93 -16.44 -39.09
N ARG A 125 3.71 -16.64 -38.58
CA ARG A 125 2.60 -17.22 -39.36
C ARG A 125 2.33 -16.46 -40.67
N SER A 126 2.39 -15.13 -40.63
CA SER A 126 2.24 -14.30 -41.83
C SER A 126 3.36 -14.53 -42.86
N ILE A 127 4.61 -14.62 -42.42
CA ILE A 127 5.76 -14.93 -43.29
C ILE A 127 5.60 -16.32 -43.92
N TRP A 128 5.24 -17.34 -43.15
CA TRP A 128 5.04 -18.69 -43.66
C TRP A 128 3.92 -18.73 -44.72
N ARG A 129 2.82 -18.03 -44.48
CA ARG A 129 1.73 -17.92 -45.47
C ARG A 129 2.19 -17.23 -46.76
N TRP A 130 3.08 -16.24 -46.68
CA TRP A 130 3.66 -15.59 -47.86
C TRP A 130 4.63 -16.51 -48.63
N LEU A 131 5.46 -17.28 -47.92
CA LEU A 131 6.46 -18.16 -48.54
C LEU A 131 5.86 -19.40 -49.23
N PHE A 132 4.81 -19.99 -48.65
CA PHE A 132 4.27 -21.28 -49.08
C PHE A 132 2.88 -21.19 -49.71
N GLY A 133 2.33 -19.98 -49.90
CA GLY A 133 0.99 -19.73 -50.44
C GLY A 133 0.92 -19.56 -51.96
N ARG A 134 1.79 -20.24 -52.73
CA ARG A 134 1.71 -20.30 -54.20
C ARG A 134 1.25 -21.66 -54.67
#